data_AF-S4PHG6-F1
#
_entry.id   AF-S4PHG6-F1
#
_cell.length_a   1.000
_cell.length_b   1.000
_cell.length_c   1.000
_cell.angle_alpha   90.00
_cell.angle_beta   90.00
_cell.angle_gamma   90.00
#
_symmetry.space_group_name_H-M   'P 1'
#
loop_
_entity.id
_entity.type
_entity.pdbx_description
1 polymer ?
#
loop_
_entity_poly.entity_id
_entity_poly.type
_entity_poly.pdbx_seq_one_letter_code
_entity_poly.pdbx_strand_id
1 'polypeptide(L)'
;MEDPKLKAIAERLDKTVAQVLIRYQIDRGIIVIPKSVTRSRIQSNFQVLDFKLSAEDVQLIDSFDCNGRLVPMTASLGHKYHPFENEEF
;
A
#
# COMPACT_ATOMS: atom_id res chain seq x y z
N MET A 1 8.10 5.62 -0.80
CA MET A 1 9.27 4.76 -1.12
C MET A 1 10.50 5.15 -0.33
N GLU A 2 10.67 6.43 0.01
CA GLU A 2 11.89 6.90 0.69
C GLU A 2 11.83 6.92 2.23
N ASP A 3 10.69 6.58 2.83
CA ASP A 3 10.54 6.63 4.29
C ASP A 3 11.53 5.66 4.98
N PRO A 4 12.33 6.15 5.93
CA PRO A 4 13.40 5.35 6.56
C PRO A 4 12.86 4.16 7.36
N LYS A 5 11.65 4.27 7.94
CA LYS A 5 11.05 3.16 8.70
C LYS A 5 10.63 2.03 7.76
N LEU A 6 10.09 2.35 6.59
CA LEU A 6 9.78 1.35 5.56
C LEU A 6 11.04 0.73 4.94
N LYS A 7 12.09 1.53 4.72
CA LYS A 7 13.38 1.03 4.25
C LYS A 7 14.01 0.06 5.25
N ALA A 8 13.96 0.36 6.55
CA ALA A 8 14.48 -0.53 7.58
C ALA A 8 13.77 -1.90 7.59
N ILE A 9 12.46 -1.94 7.39
CA ILE A 9 11.71 -3.20 7.22
C ILE A 9 12.18 -3.94 5.97
N ALA A 10 12.25 -3.23 4.85
CA ALA A 10 12.63 -3.80 3.55
C ALA A 10 14.05 -4.39 3.58
N GLU A 11 15.02 -3.67 4.15
CA GLU A 11 16.40 -4.11 4.33
C GLU A 11 16.49 -5.36 5.22
N ARG A 12 15.80 -5.38 6.37
CA ARG A 12 15.79 -6.55 7.27
C ARG A 12 15.23 -7.81 6.62
N LEU A 13 14.29 -7.67 5.69
CA LEU A 13 13.66 -8.78 4.99
C LEU A 13 14.34 -9.15 3.66
N ASP A 14 15.37 -8.40 3.25
CA ASP A 14 15.97 -8.49 1.90
C ASP A 14 14.91 -8.37 0.79
N LYS A 15 14.04 -7.37 0.93
CA LYS A 15 12.96 -7.06 -0.03
C LYS A 15 13.01 -5.59 -0.41
N THR A 16 12.25 -5.23 -1.44
CA THR A 16 12.00 -3.82 -1.77
C THR A 16 10.86 -3.27 -0.92
N VAL A 17 10.83 -1.94 -0.73
CA VAL A 17 9.70 -1.27 -0.07
C VAL A 17 8.37 -1.55 -0.80
N ALA A 18 8.40 -1.73 -2.12
CA ALA A 18 7.20 -2.06 -2.89
C ALA A 18 6.67 -3.45 -2.53
N GLN A 19 7.55 -4.45 -2.41
CA GLN A 19 7.18 -5.79 -1.96
C GLN A 19 6.63 -5.77 -0.54
N VAL A 20 7.24 -5.01 0.37
CA VAL A 20 6.74 -4.83 1.75
C VAL A 20 5.30 -4.29 1.76
N LEU A 21 5.03 -3.22 1.00
CA LEU A 21 3.71 -2.60 0.96
C LEU A 21 2.66 -3.49 0.27
N ILE A 22 3.04 -4.25 -0.76
CA ILE A 22 2.14 -5.24 -1.39
C ILE A 22 1.84 -6.37 -0.39
N ARG A 23 2.86 -6.91 0.29
CA ARG A 23 2.71 -7.95 1.31
C ARG A 23 1.79 -7.50 2.45
N TYR A 24 1.97 -6.27 2.92
CA TYR A 24 1.16 -5.67 3.97
C TYR A 24 -0.34 -5.74 3.65
N GLN A 25 -0.74 -5.38 2.43
CA GLN A 25 -2.15 -5.46 2.03
C GLN A 25 -2.64 -6.92 1.93
N ILE A 26 -1.81 -7.83 1.41
CA ILE A 26 -2.14 -9.25 1.33
C ILE A 26 -2.34 -9.86 2.73
N ASP A 27 -1.49 -9.54 3.70
CA ASP A 27 -1.62 -9.99 5.09
C ASP A 27 -2.93 -9.51 5.74
N ARG A 28 -3.48 -8.39 5.28
CA ARG A 28 -4.79 -7.84 5.70
C ARG A 28 -5.98 -8.39 4.92
N GLY A 29 -5.76 -9.35 4.00
CA GLY A 29 -6.82 -9.91 3.16
C GLY A 29 -7.26 -9.00 2.01
N ILE A 30 -6.48 -7.99 1.66
CA ILE A 30 -6.79 -7.03 0.60
C ILE A 30 -6.09 -7.44 -0.71
N ILE A 31 -6.87 -7.52 -1.80
CA ILE A 31 -6.33 -7.78 -3.14
C ILE A 31 -5.62 -6.52 -3.65
N VAL A 32 -4.39 -6.69 -4.15
CA VAL A 32 -3.56 -5.58 -4.66
C VAL A 32 -3.39 -5.67 -6.17
N ILE A 33 -3.52 -4.53 -6.85
CA ILE A 33 -3.36 -4.40 -8.31
C ILE A 33 -2.19 -3.45 -8.67
N PRO A 34 -0.92 -3.84 -8.42
CA PRO A 34 0.21 -2.95 -8.60
C PRO A 34 0.52 -2.75 -10.09
N LYS A 35 0.24 -1.56 -10.61
CA LYS A 35 0.51 -1.23 -12.02
C LYS A 35 2.02 -1.12 -12.28
N SER A 36 2.51 -1.82 -13.29
CA SER A 36 3.86 -1.64 -13.84
C SER A 36 3.89 -1.99 -15.33
N VAL A 37 4.75 -1.31 -16.09
CA VAL A 37 5.10 -1.67 -17.48
C VAL A 37 6.56 -2.15 -17.60
N THR A 38 7.30 -2.12 -16.49
CA THR A 38 8.71 -2.55 -16.44
C THR A 38 8.76 -4.00 -15.99
N ARG A 39 9.31 -4.88 -16.83
CA ARG A 39 9.36 -6.32 -16.61
C ARG A 39 9.92 -6.72 -15.25
N SER A 40 11.06 -6.16 -14.85
CA SER A 40 11.68 -6.47 -13.54
C SER A 40 10.79 -6.10 -12.36
N ARG A 41 10.07 -4.96 -12.46
CA ARG A 41 9.11 -4.53 -11.43
C ARG A 41 7.86 -5.42 -11.41
N ILE A 42 7.37 -5.85 -12.57
CA ILE A 42 6.24 -6.80 -12.64
C ILE A 42 6.60 -8.11 -11.93
N GLN A 43 7.79 -8.64 -12.21
CA GLN A 43 8.29 -9.84 -11.54
C GLN A 43 8.49 -9.63 -10.03
N SER A 44 9.16 -8.54 -9.63
CA SER A 44 9.40 -8.22 -8.22
C SER A 44 8.11 -8.05 -7.43
N ASN A 45 7.10 -7.38 -8.00
CA ASN A 45 5.79 -7.19 -7.36
C ASN A 45 5.04 -8.51 -7.11
N PHE A 46 5.35 -9.57 -7.85
CA PHE A 46 4.75 -10.89 -7.66
C PHE A 46 5.49 -11.74 -6.60
N GLN A 47 6.76 -11.43 -6.33
CA GLN A 47 7.61 -12.10 -5.34
C GLN A 47 7.34 -11.56 -3.93
N VAL A 48 6.11 -11.74 -3.45
CA VAL A 48 5.61 -11.22 -2.16
C VAL A 48 4.98 -12.30 -1.28
N LEU A 49 5.04 -13.56 -1.71
CA LEU A 49 4.41 -14.70 -1.03
C LEU A 49 5.43 -15.57 -0.28
N ASP A 50 6.72 -15.28 -0.45
CA ASP A 50 7.85 -16.02 0.13
C ASP A 50 8.36 -15.44 1.45
N PHE A 51 7.68 -14.40 1.98
CA PHE A 51 7.98 -13.80 3.28
C PHE A 51 6.70 -13.35 3.98
N LYS A 52 6.82 -13.00 5.27
CA LYS A 52 5.72 -12.48 6.09
C LYS A 52 6.22 -11.29 6.91
N LEU A 53 5.34 -10.32 7.12
CA LEU A 53 5.59 -9.21 8.06
C LEU A 53 5.35 -9.68 9.49
N SER A 54 6.13 -9.17 10.43
CA SER A 54 5.85 -9.40 11.85
C SER A 54 4.63 -8.58 12.30
N ALA A 55 4.09 -8.88 13.48
CA ALA A 55 2.99 -8.08 14.03
C ALA A 55 3.42 -6.61 14.26
N GLU A 56 4.67 -6.41 14.67
CA GLU A 56 5.27 -5.09 14.89
C GLU A 56 5.44 -4.34 13.57
N ASP A 57 5.83 -5.01 12.48
CA ASP A 57 5.91 -4.40 11.15
C ASP A 57 4.54 -3.93 10.67
N VAL A 58 3.52 -4.76 10.83
CA VAL A 58 2.14 -4.41 10.47
C VAL A 58 1.67 -3.20 11.27
N GLN A 59 1.85 -3.22 12.60
CA GLN A 59 1.49 -2.09 13.47
C GLN A 59 2.26 -0.80 13.10
N LEU A 60 3.54 -0.93 12.75
CA LEU A 60 4.34 0.21 12.31
C LEU A 60 3.81 0.80 11.02
N ILE A 61 3.41 -0.03 10.04
CA ILE A 61 2.82 0.42 8.78
C ILE A 61 1.42 1.01 9.02
N ASP A 62 0.62 0.42 9.91
CA ASP A 62 -0.69 0.95 10.31
C ASP A 62 -0.59 2.38 10.85
N SER A 63 0.51 2.71 11.54
CA SER A 63 0.77 4.05 12.07
C SER A 63 0.97 5.14 10.99
N PHE A 64 1.02 4.78 9.70
CA PHE A 64 1.14 5.73 8.59
C PHE A 64 -0.22 6.23 8.11
N ASP A 65 -1.32 5.63 8.54
CA ASP A 65 -2.63 6.11 8.16
C ASP A 65 -2.83 7.57 8.60
N CYS A 66 -3.32 8.37 7.68
CA CYS A 66 -3.61 9.78 7.88
C CYS A 66 -5.03 10.15 7.46
N ASN A 67 -5.88 9.13 7.22
CA ASN A 67 -7.22 9.29 6.65
C ASN A 67 -7.22 10.08 5.31
N GLY A 68 -6.11 10.01 4.57
CA GLY A 68 -5.90 10.74 3.32
C GLY A 68 -6.19 9.89 2.09
N ARG A 69 -6.67 10.54 1.01
CA ARG A 69 -6.90 9.90 -0.29
C ARG A 69 -5.93 10.46 -1.34
N LEU A 70 -5.17 9.59 -2.01
CA LEU A 70 -4.31 9.99 -3.13
C LEU A 70 -5.12 10.39 -4.38
N VAL A 71 -6.30 9.78 -4.57
CA VAL A 71 -7.24 10.11 -5.65
C VAL A 71 -8.54 10.59 -4.99
N PRO A 72 -8.62 11.87 -4.59
CA PRO A 72 -9.78 12.41 -3.88
C PRO A 72 -10.96 12.76 -4.79
N MET A 73 -10.84 12.55 -6.11
CA MET A 73 -11.89 12.86 -7.10
C MET A 73 -12.35 14.33 -7.09
N THR A 74 -11.44 15.27 -6.77
CA THR A 74 -11.76 16.70 -6.56
C THR A 74 -12.41 17.39 -7.76
N ALA A 75 -12.16 16.92 -8.98
CA ALA A 75 -12.81 17.45 -10.18
C ALA A 75 -14.32 17.19 -10.24
N SER A 76 -14.84 16.27 -9.41
CA SER A 76 -16.25 15.89 -9.34
C SER A 76 -16.93 16.39 -8.06
N LEU A 77 -16.31 17.32 -7.32
CA LEU A 77 -16.89 17.88 -6.11
C LEU A 77 -18.24 18.56 -6.40
N GLY A 78 -19.19 18.43 -5.47
CA GLY A 78 -20.56 18.92 -5.58
C GLY A 78 -21.49 18.02 -6.39
N HIS A 79 -20.99 16.93 -6.99
CA HIS A 79 -21.85 15.95 -7.64
C HIS A 79 -22.67 15.18 -6.60
N LYS A 80 -23.98 14.98 -6.86
CA LYS A 80 -24.90 14.30 -5.93
C LYS A 80 -24.37 12.95 -5.40
N TYR A 81 -23.64 12.22 -6.24
CA TYR A 81 -23.07 10.91 -5.92
C TYR A 81 -21.55 10.95 -5.73
N HIS A 82 -20.99 12.10 -5.37
CA HIS A 82 -19.57 12.15 -5.05
C HIS A 82 -19.27 11.26 -3.84
N PRO A 83 -18.39 10.24 -3.98
CA PRO A 83 -18.28 9.16 -3.00
C PRO A 83 -17.56 9.55 -1.71
N PHE A 84 -16.97 10.75 -1.65
CA PHE A 84 -16.14 11.18 -0.52
C PHE A 84 -16.59 12.51 0.10
N GLU A 85 -17.73 13.08 -0.34
CA GLU A 85 -18.29 14.31 0.25
C GLU A 85 -19.35 14.02 1.31
N ASN A 86 -20.13 12.95 1.12
CA ASN A 86 -21.21 12.58 2.02
C ASN A 86 -20.85 11.28 2.74
N GLU A 87 -21.16 11.20 4.02
CA GLU A 87 -20.99 9.98 4.85
C GLU A 87 -22.11 8.95 4.60
N GLU A 88 -22.82 9.03 3.46
CA GLU A 88 -23.96 8.15 3.15
C GLU A 88 -23.53 6.70 2.79
N PHE A 89 -22.23 6.38 2.82
CA PHE A 89 -21.70 5.05 2.58
C PHE A 89 -20.52 4.73 3.49
#